data_AF-A0A7X5F1K8-F1
#
_entry.id   AF-A0A7X5F1K8-F1
#
_cell.length_a   1.000
_cell.length_b   1.000
_cell.length_c   1.000
_cell.angle_alpha   90.00
_cell.angle_beta   90.00
_cell.angle_gamma   90.00
#
_symmetry.space_group_name_H-M   'P 1'
#
loop_
_entity.id
_entity.type
_entity.pdbx_description
1 polymer ?
#
loop_
_entity_poly.entity_id
_entity_poly.type
_entity_poly.pdbx_seq_one_letter_code
_entity_poly.pdbx_strand_id
1 'polypeptide(L)' 'MSHYEHEHATPTNARAHRLRQAVDAHGLGDMWDMILTLDYQVEHVGDLMPDARDQFLDIIDLLLRAFTTRS' A
#
# COMPACT_ATOMS: atom_id res chain seq x y z
N MET A 1 31.92 -5.98 10.46
CA MET A 1 31.39 -5.87 9.10
C MET A 1 30.37 -6.97 8.93
N SER A 2 29.08 -6.64 8.95
CA SER A 2 28.04 -7.51 8.42
C SER A 2 27.19 -6.64 7.53
N HIS A 3 27.38 -6.81 6.21
CA HIS A 3 26.43 -6.35 5.21
C HIS A 3 25.11 -7.07 5.51
N TYR A 4 24.15 -6.36 6.11
CA TYR A 4 22.77 -6.84 6.18
C TYR A 4 22.20 -6.70 4.78
N GLU A 5 22.24 -7.81 4.05
CA GLU A 5 21.78 -7.96 2.68
C GLU A 5 20.32 -7.50 2.55
N HIS A 6 20.12 -6.57 1.63
CA HIS A 6 18.87 -5.92 1.25
C HIS A 6 17.97 -6.86 0.43
N GLU A 7 17.89 -8.15 0.72
CA GLU A 7 17.55 -9.13 -0.34
C GLU A 7 16.18 -9.80 -0.31
N HIS A 8 15.35 -9.64 0.71
CA HIS A 8 14.00 -10.22 0.67
C HIS A 8 12.92 -9.25 1.16
N ALA A 9 12.70 -8.18 0.39
CA ALA A 9 11.36 -7.58 0.40
C ALA A 9 10.40 -8.63 -0.17
N THR A 10 9.67 -9.31 0.72
CA THR A 10 8.58 -10.23 0.37
C THR A 10 7.72 -9.57 -0.73
N PRO A 11 7.21 -10.29 -1.75
CA PRO A 11 6.53 -9.70 -2.90
C PRO A 11 5.44 -8.68 -2.51
N THR A 12 4.75 -8.94 -1.40
CA THR A 12 3.73 -8.06 -0.82
C THR A 12 4.29 -6.71 -0.33
N ASN A 13 5.52 -6.67 0.20
CA ASN A 13 6.17 -5.42 0.61
C ASN A 13 6.58 -4.58 -0.60
N ALA A 14 7.08 -5.22 -1.66
CA ALA A 14 7.39 -4.52 -2.91
C ALA A 14 6.14 -3.94 -3.56
N ARG A 15 5.02 -4.68 -3.53
CA ARG A 15 3.72 -4.22 -4.03
C ARG A 15 3.20 -3.01 -3.22
N ALA A 16 3.22 -3.11 -1.89
CA ALA A 16 2.80 -2.03 -1.00
C ALA A 16 3.59 -0.75 -1.25
N HIS A 17 4.92 -0.86 -1.40
CA HIS A 17 5.78 0.29 -1.69
C HIS A 17 5.44 0.96 -3.03
N ARG A 18 5.26 0.19 -4.10
CA ARG A 18 4.91 0.74 -5.42
C ARG A 18 3.56 1.45 -5.41
N LEU A 19 2.55 0.84 -4.78
CA LEU A 19 1.22 1.43 -4.68
C LEU A 19 1.25 2.69 -3.81
N ARG A 20 2.00 2.69 -2.70
CA ARG A 20 2.17 3.88 -1.87
C ARG A 20 2.79 5.04 -2.66
N GLN A 21 3.86 4.78 -3.42
CA GLN A 21 4.47 5.81 -4.27
C GLN A 21 3.50 6.36 -5.33
N ALA A 22 2.67 5.51 -5.94
CA ALA A 22 1.67 5.96 -6.90
C ALA A 22 0.58 6.81 -6.24
N VAL A 23 0.08 6.38 -5.07
CA VAL A 23 -0.87 7.16 -4.25
C VAL A 23 -0.30 8.53 -3.92
N ASP A 24 0.93 8.59 -3.44
CA ASP A 24 1.57 9.86 -3.07
C ASP A 24 1.78 10.76 -4.31
N ALA A 25 2.15 10.19 -5.45
CA ALA A 25 2.31 10.93 -6.71
C ALA A 25 0.99 11.54 -7.23
N HIS A 26 -0.16 10.94 -6.88
CA HIS A 26 -1.49 11.46 -7.21
C HIS A 26 -2.11 12.30 -6.09
N GLY A 27 -1.39 12.56 -4.98
CA GLY A 27 -1.92 13.31 -3.84
C GLY A 27 -3.04 12.59 -3.10
N LEU A 28 -3.10 11.26 -3.18
CA LEU A 28 -4.13 10.42 -2.56
C LEU A 28 -3.69 9.83 -1.21
N GLY A 29 -2.60 10.32 -0.62
CA GLY A 29 -2.04 9.82 0.65
C GLY A 29 -3.09 9.75 1.77
N ASP A 30 -3.86 10.82 1.94
CA ASP A 30 -4.92 10.90 2.97
C ASP A 30 -5.98 9.81 2.78
N MET A 31 -6.30 9.42 1.53
CA MET A 31 -7.24 8.34 1.25
C MET A 31 -6.68 6.98 1.71
N TRP A 32 -5.41 6.73 1.44
CA TRP A 32 -4.74 5.50 1.89
C TRP A 32 -4.76 5.40 3.42
N ASP A 33 -4.37 6.47 4.11
CA ASP A 33 -4.31 6.50 5.57
C ASP A 33 -5.73 6.45 6.19
N MET A 34 -6.73 7.05 5.53
CA MET A 34 -8.13 6.99 5.94
C MET A 34 -8.70 5.57 5.84
N ILE A 35 -8.47 4.85 4.74
CA ILE A 35 -8.96 3.47 4.58
C ILE A 35 -8.33 2.57 5.64
N LEU A 36 -7.02 2.70 5.90
CA LEU A 36 -6.35 1.92 6.95
C LEU A 36 -6.97 2.17 8.32
N THR A 37 -7.24 3.44 8.65
CA THR A 37 -7.78 3.82 9.95
C THR A 37 -9.24 3.41 10.12
N LEU A 38 -10.08 3.63 9.09
CA LEU A 38 -11.53 3.45 9.19
C LEU A 38 -11.96 1.99 8.98
N ASP A 39 -11.41 1.32 7.97
CA ASP A 39 -11.83 -0.04 7.60
C ASP A 39 -11.03 -1.12 8.31
N TYR A 40 -9.75 -0.85 8.59
CA TYR A 40 -8.83 -1.84 9.15
C TYR A 40 -8.36 -1.53 10.57
N GLN A 41 -8.66 -0.33 11.11
CA GLN A 41 -8.30 0.10 12.47
C GLN A 41 -6.78 0.02 12.75
N VAL A 42 -5.95 0.26 11.73
CA VAL A 42 -4.49 0.29 11.85
C VAL A 42 -3.92 1.56 11.22
N GLU A 43 -2.69 1.93 11.59
CA GLU A 43 -1.99 3.09 11.02
C GLU A 43 -1.05 2.69 9.88
N HIS A 44 -0.60 1.43 9.84
CA HIS A 44 0.35 0.95 8.84
C HIS A 44 -0.12 -0.35 8.17
N VAL A 45 0.13 -0.45 6.86
CA VAL A 45 -0.12 -1.68 6.07
C VAL A 45 0.62 -2.90 6.64
N GLY A 46 1.76 -2.67 7.29
CA GLY A 46 2.56 -3.70 7.96
C GLY A 46 1.82 -4.39 9.11
N ASP A 47 0.84 -3.71 9.71
CA ASP A 47 0.06 -4.21 10.85
C ASP A 47 -1.13 -5.08 10.38
N LEU A 48 -1.43 -5.08 9.08
CA LEU A 48 -2.47 -5.93 8.50
C LEU A 48 -2.03 -7.39 8.47
N MET A 49 -2.99 -8.27 8.78
CA MET A 49 -2.89 -9.71 8.47
C MET A 49 -2.68 -9.90 6.96
N PRO A 50 -1.96 -10.98 6.53
CA PRO A 50 -1.61 -11.19 5.12
C PRO A 50 -2.80 -11.07 4.16
N ASP A 51 -3.92 -11.73 4.46
CA ASP A 51 -5.11 -11.71 3.59
C ASP A 51 -5.76 -10.31 3.52
N ALA A 52 -5.84 -9.63 4.66
CA ALA A 52 -6.37 -8.25 4.75
C ALA A 52 -5.45 -7.26 4.02
N ARG A 53 -4.14 -7.50 4.06
CA ARG A 53 -3.14 -6.71 3.34
C ARG A 53 -3.32 -6.84 1.84
N ASP A 54 -3.44 -8.05 1.31
CA ASP A 54 -3.62 -8.26 -0.12
C ASP A 54 -4.94 -7.65 -0.60
N GLN A 55 -6.02 -7.79 0.17
CA GLN A 55 -7.29 -7.13 -0.09
C GLN A 55 -7.17 -5.60 -0.13
N PHE A 56 -6.50 -5.01 0.87
CA PHE A 56 -6.26 -3.57 0.93
C PHE A 56 -5.49 -3.09 -0.32
N LEU A 57 -4.42 -3.80 -0.70
CA LEU A 57 -3.61 -3.45 -1.87
C LEU A 57 -4.40 -3.61 -3.19
N ASP A 58 -5.33 -4.56 -3.28
CA ASP A 58 -6.25 -4.71 -4.42
C ASP A 58 -7.21 -3.52 -4.52
N ILE A 59 -7.76 -3.07 -3.39
CA ILE A 59 -8.65 -1.89 -3.33
C ILE A 59 -7.90 -0.64 -3.79
N ILE A 60 -6.68 -0.42 -3.30
CA ILE A 60 -5.89 0.76 -3.70
C ILE A 60 -5.54 0.71 -5.18
N ASP A 61 -5.12 -0.44 -5.72
CA ASP A 61 -4.83 -0.57 -7.15
C ASP A 61 -6.07 -0.26 -8.01
N LEU A 62 -7.25 -0.72 -7.60
CA LEU A 62 -8.50 -0.39 -8.26
C LEU A 62 -8.80 1.12 -8.22
N LEU A 63 -8.66 1.76 -7.05
CA LEU A 63 -8.92 3.19 -6.88
C LEU A 63 -7.94 4.04 -7.70
N LEU A 64 -6.66 3.69 -7.69
CA LEU A 64 -5.64 4.35 -8.51
C LEU A 64 -5.98 4.26 -9.99
N ARG A 65 -6.32 3.07 -10.51
CA ARG A 65 -6.71 2.90 -11.91
C ARG A 65 -7.96 3.72 -12.25
N ALA A 66 -8.94 3.76 -11.36
CA ALA A 66 -10.16 4.55 -11.57
C ALA A 66 -9.86 6.06 -11.64
N PHE A 67 -8.92 6.54 -10.81
CA PHE A 67 -8.47 7.92 -10.79
C PHE A 67 -7.68 8.27 -12.06
N THR A 68 -6.70 7.45 -12.45
CA THR A 68 -5.85 7.71 -13.63
C THR A 68 -6.57 7.52 -14.96
N THR A 69 -7.63 6.70 -15.00
CA THR A 69 -8.43 6.53 -16.23
C THR A 69 -9.28 7.78 -16.54
N ARG A 70 -9.48 8.67 -15.57
CA ARG A 70 -10.28 9.89 -15.71
C ARG A 70 -9.47 11.18 -15.78
N SER A 71 -8.14 11.15 -15.58
CA SER A 71 -7.25 12.33 -15.67
C SER A 71 -6.57 12.42 -17.03
#